data_AF-A0A178DSA8-F1
#
_entry.id   AF-A0A178DSA8-F1
#
_cell.length_a   1.000
_cell.length_b   1.000
_cell.length_c   1.000
_cell.angle_alpha   90.00
_cell.angle_beta   90.00
_cell.angle_gamma   90.00
#
_symmetry.space_group_name_H-M   'P 1'
#
loop_
_entity.id
_entity.type
_entity.pdbx_description
1 polymer ?
#
loop_
_entity_poly.entity_id
_entity_poly.type
_entity_poly.pdbx_seq_one_letter_code
_entity_poly.pdbx_strand_id
1 'polypeptide(L)'
;MSLRHPDRPHINTPDDITTINYTLEWPHLENPTNTTFAGAAQIDICRCSQDGSQPATSASEPGHIYTRYQCAGPEVHFTSADDQLWVLQAPHGPINMLRPALHEERQRRKEIHDGADPATYAGRNFLFLTGPCPRGRYQAYATLQFFKSLNPSARQRVTHLSLLLQPYEEDCVDMTSIQSYEELASYIIQFLPNFQVLCLNIWDDESRLRTAASEFAVLLHKEGVKIVMGWTWWKYNVKEYTSARAFLE
;
A
#
# COMPACT_ATOMS: atom_id res chain seq x y z
N MET A 1 33.28 -24.76 -23.27
CA MET A 1 33.52 -24.08 -21.99
C MET A 1 33.17 -22.61 -22.17
N SER A 2 31.98 -22.21 -21.72
CA SER A 2 31.57 -20.82 -21.66
C SER A 2 31.18 -20.53 -20.22
N LEU A 3 31.87 -19.57 -19.62
CA LEU A 3 31.77 -19.20 -18.22
C LEU A 3 30.38 -18.60 -17.97
N ARG A 4 29.54 -19.32 -17.23
CA ARG A 4 28.33 -18.75 -16.64
C ARG A 4 28.78 -17.83 -15.51
N HIS A 5 28.61 -16.52 -15.71
CA HIS A 5 28.56 -15.58 -14.59
C HIS A 5 27.47 -16.02 -13.62
N PRO A 6 27.69 -15.95 -12.30
CA PRO A 6 26.63 -16.24 -11.34
C PRO A 6 25.57 -15.16 -11.48
N ASP A 7 24.38 -15.58 -11.91
CA ASP A 7 23.20 -14.77 -12.03
C ASP A 7 22.99 -13.97 -10.73
N ARG A 8 23.09 -12.64 -10.83
CA ARG A 8 22.55 -11.76 -9.80
C ARG A 8 21.03 -11.95 -9.82
N PRO A 9 20.38 -12.26 -8.69
CA PRO A 9 18.93 -12.35 -8.65
C PRO A 9 18.33 -11.01 -9.08
N HIS A 10 17.35 -11.08 -9.99
CA HIS A 10 16.62 -9.92 -10.48
C HIS A 10 15.86 -9.29 -9.30
N ILE A 11 15.94 -7.97 -9.14
CA ILE A 11 15.29 -7.13 -8.09
C ILE A 11 13.75 -7.36 -7.96
N ASN A 12 13.15 -8.16 -8.83
CA ASN A 12 11.71 -8.41 -8.92
C ASN A 12 11.31 -9.85 -8.56
N THR A 13 12.06 -10.52 -7.68
CA THR A 13 11.65 -11.80 -7.08
C THR A 13 11.28 -11.61 -5.60
N PRO A 14 10.36 -12.41 -5.04
CA PRO A 14 9.85 -12.30 -3.66
C PRO A 14 10.89 -12.36 -2.53
N ASP A 15 12.15 -12.64 -2.85
CA ASP A 15 13.17 -13.03 -1.89
C ASP A 15 13.63 -11.87 -0.97
N ASP A 16 13.20 -10.62 -1.21
CA ASP A 16 13.54 -9.47 -0.35
C ASP A 16 12.35 -8.56 0.02
N ILE A 17 11.12 -9.08 -0.07
CA ILE A 17 9.95 -8.36 0.42
C ILE A 17 9.91 -8.45 1.96
N THR A 18 9.80 -7.29 2.59
CA THR A 18 9.46 -7.14 4.00
C THR A 18 7.99 -6.75 4.12
N THR A 19 7.15 -7.75 4.38
CA THR A 19 5.71 -7.54 4.56
C THR A 19 5.41 -6.95 5.92
N ILE A 20 4.53 -5.95 5.98
CA ILE A 20 3.96 -5.40 7.21
C ILE A 20 2.45 -5.60 7.13
N ASN A 21 1.88 -6.36 8.07
CA ASN A 21 0.42 -6.47 8.14
C ASN A 21 -0.19 -5.28 8.86
N TYR A 22 -1.37 -4.88 8.41
CA TYR A 22 -2.16 -3.85 9.05
C TYR A 22 -3.65 -4.21 9.03
N THR A 23 -4.40 -3.63 9.95
CA THR A 23 -5.86 -3.63 9.98
C THR A 23 -6.39 -2.21 9.84
N LEU A 24 -7.63 -2.09 9.37
CA LEU A 24 -8.35 -0.84 9.26
C LEU A 24 -9.52 -0.88 10.24
N GLU A 25 -9.56 0.08 11.15
CA GLU A 25 -10.65 0.26 12.09
C GLU A 25 -11.48 1.47 11.69
N TRP A 26 -12.81 1.32 11.77
CA TRP A 26 -13.76 2.30 11.26
C TRP A 26 -14.61 2.81 12.42
N PRO A 27 -14.08 3.70 13.26
CA PRO A 27 -14.67 4.05 14.55
C PRO A 27 -16.03 4.74 14.43
N HIS A 28 -16.34 5.28 13.24
CA HIS A 28 -17.56 6.03 12.99
C HIS A 28 -18.62 5.26 12.20
N LEU A 29 -18.32 4.04 11.76
CA LEU A 29 -19.30 3.21 11.04
C LEU A 29 -20.11 2.37 12.03
N GLU A 30 -21.38 2.17 11.71
CA GLU A 30 -22.29 1.41 12.58
C GLU A 30 -22.03 -0.09 12.52
N ASN A 31 -21.73 -0.65 11.33
CA ASN A 31 -21.50 -2.08 11.14
C ASN A 31 -20.28 -2.38 10.24
N PRO A 32 -19.07 -1.94 10.63
CA PRO A 32 -17.87 -2.21 9.85
C PRO A 32 -17.52 -3.71 9.92
N THR A 33 -17.33 -4.31 8.76
CA THR A 33 -16.90 -5.69 8.56
C THR A 33 -15.83 -5.69 7.47
N ASN A 34 -15.02 -6.74 7.41
CA ASN A 34 -14.03 -6.92 6.34
C ASN A 34 -14.65 -6.97 4.93
N THR A 35 -15.98 -7.12 4.83
CA THR A 35 -16.73 -7.13 3.57
C THR A 35 -17.63 -5.91 3.39
N THR A 36 -17.67 -4.97 4.35
CA THR A 36 -18.55 -3.77 4.28
C THR A 36 -18.33 -2.98 2.99
N PHE A 37 -17.14 -3.10 2.43
CA PHE A 37 -16.73 -2.41 1.21
C PHE A 37 -16.30 -3.37 0.10
N ALA A 38 -16.81 -4.60 0.11
CA ALA A 38 -16.61 -5.55 -0.99
C ALA A 38 -17.84 -5.53 -1.93
N GLY A 39 -17.72 -4.90 -3.10
CA GLY A 39 -18.77 -4.90 -4.14
C GLY A 39 -19.42 -3.54 -4.40
N ALA A 40 -20.46 -3.51 -5.25
CA ALA A 40 -21.03 -2.26 -5.80
C ALA A 40 -22.04 -1.54 -4.89
N ALA A 41 -22.58 -2.20 -3.88
CA ALA A 41 -23.54 -1.62 -2.93
C ALA A 41 -22.88 -1.51 -1.55
N GLN A 42 -22.09 -0.45 -1.36
CA GLN A 42 -21.39 -0.18 -0.09
C GLN A 42 -22.16 0.92 0.64
N ILE A 43 -23.02 0.54 1.56
CA ILE A 43 -23.83 1.47 2.35
C ILE A 43 -23.70 1.06 3.80
N ASP A 44 -22.97 1.87 4.57
CA ASP A 44 -23.01 1.84 6.02
C ASP A 44 -23.35 3.23 6.54
N ILE A 45 -23.89 3.28 7.75
CA ILE A 45 -24.22 4.53 8.44
C ILE A 45 -22.96 5.01 9.14
N CYS A 46 -22.49 6.19 8.73
CA CYS A 46 -21.41 6.90 9.37
C CYS A 46 -21.96 7.94 10.37
N ARG A 47 -21.31 8.02 11.53
CA ARG A 47 -21.63 8.94 12.64
C ARG A 47 -20.47 9.91 12.92
N CYS A 48 -19.59 10.13 11.94
CA CYS A 48 -18.53 11.12 12.07
C CYS A 48 -19.13 12.54 12.11
N SER A 49 -18.47 13.45 12.82
CA SER A 49 -18.81 14.88 12.75
C SER A 49 -18.38 15.41 11.38
N GLN A 50 -19.33 15.87 10.56
CA GLN A 50 -19.07 16.37 9.20
C GLN A 50 -18.06 17.54 9.18
N ASP A 51 -17.93 18.29 10.28
CA ASP A 51 -17.04 19.46 10.38
C ASP A 51 -15.75 19.22 11.19
N GLY A 52 -15.44 17.97 11.58
CA GLY A 52 -14.25 17.62 12.40
C GLY A 52 -14.16 18.30 13.78
N SER A 53 -15.15 19.13 14.12
CA SER A 53 -15.14 20.09 15.24
C SER A 53 -16.11 19.71 16.35
N GLN A 54 -16.92 18.66 16.15
CA GLN A 54 -17.83 18.14 17.17
C GLN A 54 -17.54 16.66 17.47
N PRO A 55 -17.82 16.18 18.70
CA PRO A 55 -17.76 14.76 19.01
C PRO A 55 -18.69 13.97 18.10
N ALA A 56 -18.35 12.70 17.84
CA ALA A 56 -19.18 11.78 17.07
C ALA A 56 -20.64 11.84 17.53
N THR A 57 -21.58 11.89 16.57
CA THR A 57 -22.99 12.09 16.88
C THR A 57 -23.50 10.95 17.75
N SER A 58 -24.30 11.31 18.76
CA SER A 58 -24.86 10.34 19.71
C SER A 58 -25.66 9.25 18.99
N ALA A 59 -25.81 8.06 19.60
CA ALA A 59 -26.58 6.95 19.02
C ALA A 59 -28.02 7.34 18.60
N SER A 60 -28.58 8.39 19.21
CA SER A 60 -29.91 8.93 18.95
C SER A 60 -30.04 9.85 17.73
N GLU A 61 -28.95 10.35 17.15
CA GLU A 61 -29.01 11.20 15.96
C GLU A 61 -28.93 10.38 14.67
N PRO A 62 -29.66 10.76 13.61
CA PRO A 62 -29.57 10.09 12.33
C PRO A 62 -28.17 10.29 11.74
N GLY A 63 -27.41 9.21 11.58
CA GLY A 63 -26.13 9.23 10.86
C GLY A 63 -26.32 9.50 9.36
N HIS A 64 -25.24 9.46 8.60
CA HIS A 64 -25.26 9.68 7.14
C HIS A 64 -24.70 8.47 6.39
N ILE A 65 -25.07 8.30 5.12
CA ILE A 65 -24.56 7.22 4.29
C ILE A 65 -23.10 7.51 3.97
N TYR A 66 -22.18 6.65 4.42
CA TYR A 66 -20.73 6.84 4.29
C TYR A 66 -20.32 7.24 2.86
N THR A 67 -20.78 6.50 1.85
CA THR A 67 -20.41 6.72 0.43
C THR A 67 -20.98 7.98 -0.21
N ARG A 68 -21.83 8.74 0.49
CA ARG A 68 -22.44 9.97 -0.04
C ARG A 68 -21.80 11.26 0.48
N TYR A 69 -20.92 11.15 1.46
CA TYR A 69 -20.33 12.30 2.15
C TYR A 69 -18.83 12.11 2.31
N GLN A 70 -18.11 13.21 2.52
CA GLN A 70 -16.70 13.15 2.86
C GLN A 70 -16.55 12.79 4.34
N CYS A 71 -16.41 11.50 4.64
CA CYS A 71 -16.26 10.99 5.99
C CYS A 71 -14.79 10.91 6.40
N ALA A 72 -14.55 10.83 7.72
CA ALA A 72 -13.25 10.43 8.23
C ALA A 72 -12.86 9.04 7.72
N GLY A 73 -11.59 8.88 7.35
CA GLY A 73 -11.02 7.58 6.97
C GLY A 73 -10.82 6.65 8.17
N PRO A 74 -10.41 5.39 7.93
CA PRO A 74 -10.14 4.43 8.97
C PRO A 74 -8.89 4.78 9.78
N GLU A 75 -8.85 4.31 11.02
CA GLU A 75 -7.62 4.20 11.80
C GLU A 75 -6.81 3.00 11.30
N VAL A 76 -5.50 3.18 11.18
CA VAL A 76 -4.58 2.13 10.71
C VAL A 76 -3.84 1.57 11.91
N HIS A 77 -3.97 0.26 12.12
CA HIS A 77 -3.22 -0.45 13.16
C HIS A 77 -2.26 -1.44 12.50
N PHE A 78 -0.97 -1.30 12.77
CA PHE A 78 0.03 -2.26 12.30
C PHE A 78 0.11 -3.42 13.28
N THR A 79 0.13 -4.65 12.76
CA THR A 79 0.36 -5.81 13.61
C THR A 79 1.75 -5.72 14.23
N SER A 80 1.90 -6.17 15.47
CA SER A 80 3.21 -6.18 16.14
C SER A 80 4.17 -7.15 15.45
N ALA A 81 5.45 -7.04 15.77
CA ALA A 81 6.50 -7.93 15.26
C ALA A 81 6.35 -9.39 15.73
N ASP A 82 5.64 -9.62 16.83
CA ASP A 82 5.44 -10.94 17.43
C ASP A 82 4.13 -11.61 16.99
N ASP A 83 3.24 -10.87 16.33
CA ASP A 83 1.99 -11.40 15.81
C ASP A 83 2.22 -12.33 14.60
N GLN A 84 1.19 -13.10 14.27
CA GLN A 84 1.18 -13.93 13.08
C GLN A 84 1.32 -13.07 11.82
N LEU A 85 2.43 -13.27 11.09
CA LEU A 85 2.68 -12.62 9.81
C LEU A 85 2.05 -13.40 8.67
N TRP A 86 1.18 -12.73 7.92
CA TRP A 86 0.61 -13.18 6.67
C TRP A 86 1.28 -12.50 5.49
N VAL A 87 1.67 -13.29 4.50
CA VAL A 87 2.33 -12.80 3.30
C VAL A 87 1.53 -13.16 2.06
N LEU A 88 1.66 -12.33 1.02
CA LEU A 88 1.01 -12.57 -0.26
C LEU A 88 1.59 -13.84 -0.89
N GLN A 89 0.77 -14.88 -1.03
CA GLN A 89 1.11 -16.05 -1.83
C GLN A 89 0.80 -15.77 -3.29
N ALA A 90 -0.42 -15.28 -3.54
CA ALA A 90 -0.88 -14.94 -4.85
C ALA A 90 -2.03 -13.92 -4.80
N PRO A 91 -2.13 -13.01 -5.76
CA PRO A 91 -3.36 -12.27 -6.05
C PRO A 91 -4.41 -13.21 -6.65
N HIS A 92 -5.69 -13.05 -6.30
CA HIS A 92 -6.79 -13.85 -6.88
C HIS A 92 -8.07 -13.03 -7.05
N GLY A 93 -8.09 -12.20 -8.10
CA GLY A 93 -9.25 -11.35 -8.43
C GLY A 93 -9.61 -10.43 -7.25
N PRO A 94 -10.85 -10.52 -6.69
CA PRO A 94 -11.28 -9.69 -5.58
C PRO A 94 -10.67 -10.07 -4.22
N ILE A 95 -9.78 -11.07 -4.17
CA ILE A 95 -9.21 -11.60 -2.94
C ILE A 95 -7.69 -11.79 -3.12
N ASN A 96 -6.91 -11.42 -2.12
CA ASN A 96 -5.51 -11.81 -1.97
C ASN A 96 -5.43 -13.17 -1.28
N MET A 97 -4.80 -14.15 -1.96
CA MET A 97 -4.43 -15.42 -1.35
C MET A 97 -3.22 -15.18 -0.45
N LEU A 98 -3.46 -15.22 0.85
CA LEU A 98 -2.42 -15.09 1.86
C LEU A 98 -2.01 -16.46 2.38
N ARG A 99 -0.73 -16.57 2.75
CA ARG A 99 -0.19 -17.72 3.48
C ARG A 99 0.51 -17.27 4.75
N PRO A 100 0.69 -18.15 5.74
CA PRO A 100 1.61 -17.89 6.83
C PRO A 100 3.02 -17.62 6.28
N ALA A 101 3.71 -16.66 6.89
CA ALA A 101 5.10 -16.36 6.58
C ALA A 101 6.03 -17.57 6.83
N LEU A 102 7.09 -17.69 6.05
CA LEU A 102 8.23 -18.57 6.29
C LEU A 102 9.07 -18.03 7.45
N HIS A 103 10.01 -18.84 7.94
CA HIS A 103 10.87 -18.45 9.05
C HIS A 103 11.65 -17.16 8.76
N GLU A 104 12.27 -17.06 7.59
CA GLU A 104 13.08 -15.90 7.17
C GLU A 104 12.24 -14.62 7.05
N GLU A 105 11.04 -14.71 6.47
CA GLU A 105 10.10 -13.59 6.37
C GLU A 105 9.70 -13.06 7.77
N ARG A 106 9.49 -13.96 8.73
CA ARG A 106 9.23 -13.58 10.13
C ARG A 106 10.43 -12.92 10.79
N GLN A 107 11.64 -13.44 10.59
CA GLN A 107 12.85 -12.82 11.14
C GLN A 107 13.06 -11.41 10.59
N ARG A 108 12.91 -11.24 9.27
CA ARG A 108 12.96 -9.91 8.63
C ARG A 108 11.93 -8.95 9.22
N ARG A 109 10.70 -9.41 9.45
CA ARG A 109 9.65 -8.58 10.06
C ARG A 109 10.00 -8.20 11.51
N LYS A 110 10.62 -9.09 12.29
CA LYS A 110 10.99 -8.82 13.69
C LYS A 110 11.99 -7.70 13.85
N GLU A 111 12.84 -7.48 12.86
CA GLU A 111 13.82 -6.40 12.83
C GLU A 111 13.20 -5.01 12.57
N ILE A 112 11.90 -4.95 12.25
CA ILE A 112 11.15 -3.72 11.99
C ILE A 112 10.21 -3.43 13.16
N HIS A 113 10.54 -2.46 13.99
CA HIS A 113 9.69 -1.99 15.09
C HIS A 113 10.06 -0.54 15.46
N ASP A 114 9.28 0.08 16.34
CA ASP A 114 9.41 1.51 16.68
C ASP A 114 10.79 1.89 17.25
N GLY A 115 11.49 0.92 17.83
CA GLY A 115 12.84 1.07 18.40
C GLY A 115 13.96 0.45 17.55
N ALA A 116 13.66 0.02 16.32
CA ALA A 116 14.67 -0.61 15.46
C ALA A 116 15.76 0.38 15.05
N ASP A 117 16.99 -0.11 14.92
CA ASP A 117 18.09 0.67 14.35
C ASP A 117 17.70 1.12 12.93
N PRO A 118 17.81 2.42 12.59
CA PRO A 118 17.57 2.92 11.24
C PRO A 118 18.21 2.08 10.12
N ALA A 119 19.41 1.52 10.35
CA ALA A 119 20.10 0.69 9.38
C ALA A 119 19.29 -0.56 8.97
N THR A 120 18.38 -1.06 9.81
CA THR A 120 17.55 -2.22 9.45
C THR A 120 16.63 -1.90 8.28
N TYR A 121 16.21 -0.65 8.07
CA TYR A 121 15.32 -0.27 6.97
C TYR A 121 16.02 -0.21 5.60
N ALA A 122 17.35 -0.24 5.58
CA ALA A 122 18.15 -0.11 4.36
C ALA A 122 17.97 -1.32 3.42
N GLY A 123 17.83 -1.04 2.13
CA GLY A 123 17.77 -2.07 1.08
C GLY A 123 16.48 -2.89 1.04
N ARG A 124 15.55 -2.72 1.99
CA ARG A 124 14.30 -3.48 2.02
C ARG A 124 13.27 -2.96 1.05
N ASN A 125 12.53 -3.89 0.46
CA ASN A 125 11.32 -3.62 -0.28
C ASN A 125 10.08 -3.85 0.60
N PHE A 126 9.43 -2.77 1.04
CA PHE A 126 8.27 -2.87 1.92
C PHE A 126 7.00 -3.20 1.14
N LEU A 127 6.15 -4.05 1.70
CA LEU A 127 4.81 -4.34 1.19
C LEU A 127 3.81 -4.37 2.35
N PHE A 128 2.78 -3.53 2.28
CA PHE A 128 1.77 -3.44 3.32
C PHE A 128 0.56 -4.28 2.94
N LEU A 129 0.16 -5.23 3.79
CA LEU A 129 -0.96 -6.13 3.49
C LEU A 129 -2.00 -6.11 4.59
N THR A 130 -3.25 -5.96 4.21
CA THR A 130 -4.41 -6.18 5.07
C THR A 130 -5.18 -7.36 4.53
N GLY A 131 -5.44 -8.33 5.41
CA GLY A 131 -6.21 -9.56 5.20
C GLY A 131 -6.38 -10.12 3.77
N PRO A 132 -7.41 -10.93 3.54
CA PRO A 132 -7.69 -11.46 2.21
C PRO A 132 -8.31 -10.41 1.29
N CYS A 133 -8.87 -9.31 1.80
CA CYS A 133 -9.52 -8.30 0.96
C CYS A 133 -8.49 -7.27 0.49
N PRO A 134 -8.32 -7.04 -0.82
CA PRO A 134 -7.42 -6.03 -1.35
C PRO A 134 -7.91 -4.62 -1.05
N ARG A 135 -6.98 -3.70 -0.82
CA ARG A 135 -7.27 -2.35 -0.31
C ARG A 135 -6.37 -1.29 -0.95
N GLY A 136 -6.32 -1.18 -2.28
CA GLY A 136 -5.33 -0.34 -3.02
C GLY A 136 -5.08 1.06 -2.43
N ARG A 137 -6.07 1.98 -2.46
CA ARG A 137 -5.93 3.31 -1.82
C ARG A 137 -5.53 3.25 -0.34
N TYR A 138 -6.07 2.30 0.41
CA TYR A 138 -5.79 2.17 1.84
C TYR A 138 -4.46 1.50 2.15
N GLN A 139 -3.90 0.76 1.20
CA GLN A 139 -2.53 0.31 1.24
C GLN A 139 -1.61 1.52 1.08
N ALA A 140 -1.88 2.42 0.14
CA ALA A 140 -1.12 3.66 0.03
C ALA A 140 -1.26 4.54 1.29
N TYR A 141 -2.48 4.67 1.82
CA TYR A 141 -2.73 5.37 3.08
C TYR A 141 -1.98 4.73 4.26
N ALA A 142 -2.06 3.41 4.45
CA ALA A 142 -1.34 2.71 5.51
C ALA A 142 0.18 2.83 5.34
N THR A 143 0.68 2.75 4.11
CA THR A 143 2.10 2.98 3.80
C THR A 143 2.53 4.38 4.23
N LEU A 144 1.73 5.40 3.92
CA LEU A 144 1.97 6.78 4.33
C LEU A 144 1.99 6.92 5.86
N GLN A 145 1.02 6.32 6.56
CA GLN A 145 0.97 6.35 8.02
C GLN A 145 2.19 5.66 8.66
N PHE A 146 2.62 4.53 8.11
CA PHE A 146 3.82 3.85 8.57
C PHE A 146 5.07 4.71 8.40
N PHE A 147 5.28 5.29 7.22
CA PHE A 147 6.47 6.13 7.01
C PHE A 147 6.45 7.42 7.85
N LYS A 148 5.26 7.96 8.14
CA LYS A 148 5.09 9.08 9.08
C LYS A 148 5.49 8.72 10.50
N SER A 149 5.21 7.50 10.96
CA SER A 149 5.58 7.06 12.32
C SER A 149 7.08 6.82 12.48
N LEU A 150 7.80 6.54 11.39
CA LEU A 150 9.26 6.36 11.43
C LEU A 150 9.97 7.64 11.89
N ASN A 151 11.03 7.46 12.68
CA ASN A 151 11.96 8.56 12.98
C ASN A 151 12.69 9.03 11.70
N PRO A 152 13.21 10.27 11.65
CA PRO A 152 13.85 10.81 10.44
C PRO A 152 15.02 9.97 9.92
N SER A 153 15.81 9.36 10.81
CA SER A 153 16.96 8.53 10.42
C SER A 153 16.53 7.23 9.72
N ALA A 154 15.45 6.60 10.19
CA ALA A 154 14.88 5.41 9.54
C ALA A 154 14.29 5.76 8.16
N ARG A 155 13.60 6.90 8.03
CA ARG A 155 13.08 7.38 6.73
C ARG A 155 14.17 7.55 5.68
N GLN A 156 15.37 8.01 6.07
CA GLN A 156 16.52 8.11 5.17
C GLN A 156 17.01 6.76 4.65
N ARG A 157 16.59 5.64 5.24
CA ARG A 157 17.05 4.29 4.87
C ARG A 157 16.04 3.56 3.99
N VAL A 158 14.81 4.06 3.89
CA VAL A 158 13.80 3.51 2.99
C VAL A 158 14.18 3.78 1.54
N THR A 159 14.31 2.71 0.76
CA THR A 159 14.80 2.76 -0.63
C THR A 159 13.82 2.14 -1.63
N HIS A 160 13.05 1.12 -1.21
CA HIS A 160 12.16 0.38 -2.08
C HIS A 160 10.77 0.23 -1.44
N LEU A 161 9.73 0.34 -2.27
CA LEU A 161 8.33 0.12 -1.89
C LEU A 161 7.63 -0.69 -2.98
N SER A 162 6.81 -1.66 -2.57
CA SER A 162 5.88 -2.36 -3.46
C SER A 162 4.44 -2.02 -3.10
N LEU A 163 3.66 -1.70 -4.12
CA LEU A 163 2.21 -1.50 -4.01
C LEU A 163 1.47 -2.52 -4.89
N LEU A 164 0.28 -2.89 -4.43
CA LEU A 164 -0.69 -3.71 -5.13
C LEU A 164 -1.83 -2.80 -5.57
N LEU A 165 -1.98 -2.62 -6.88
CA LEU A 165 -3.05 -1.83 -7.48
C LEU A 165 -4.11 -2.81 -7.98
N GLN A 166 -5.26 -2.84 -7.31
CA GLN A 166 -6.35 -3.80 -7.56
C GLN A 166 -7.68 -3.05 -7.62
N PRO A 167 -8.58 -3.29 -8.60
CA PRO A 167 -9.78 -2.48 -8.86
C PRO A 167 -10.85 -2.62 -7.78
N TYR A 168 -10.67 -3.56 -6.84
CA TYR A 168 -11.60 -3.89 -5.76
C TYR A 168 -11.31 -3.07 -4.50
N GLU A 169 -11.03 -1.78 -4.67
CA GLU A 169 -10.74 -0.87 -3.55
C GLU A 169 -12.03 -0.51 -2.79
N GLU A 170 -11.91 -0.38 -1.46
CA GLU A 170 -13.03 0.12 -0.63
C GLU A 170 -13.32 1.57 -0.97
N ASP A 171 -14.60 1.96 -1.02
CA ASP A 171 -15.09 3.32 -1.32
C ASP A 171 -14.71 3.80 -2.73
N CYS A 172 -15.35 3.15 -3.69
CA CYS A 172 -15.08 3.14 -5.13
C CYS A 172 -15.40 4.48 -5.82
N VAL A 173 -14.64 5.52 -5.52
CA VAL A 173 -14.56 6.72 -6.36
C VAL A 173 -13.11 6.86 -6.83
N ASP A 174 -12.88 6.72 -8.14
CA ASP A 174 -11.54 6.77 -8.75
C ASP A 174 -10.71 7.98 -8.28
N MET A 175 -11.37 9.12 -8.02
CA MET A 175 -10.76 10.34 -7.47
C MET A 175 -10.06 10.15 -6.12
N THR A 176 -10.56 9.26 -5.26
CA THR A 176 -9.99 9.03 -3.93
C THR A 176 -8.71 8.19 -3.98
N SER A 177 -8.63 7.24 -4.92
CA SER A 177 -7.40 6.48 -5.20
C SER A 177 -6.32 7.41 -5.77
N ILE A 178 -6.69 8.30 -6.69
CA ILE A 178 -5.82 9.37 -7.22
C ILE A 178 -5.24 10.19 -6.07
N GLN A 179 -6.10 10.74 -5.20
CA GLN A 179 -5.65 11.54 -4.06
C GLN A 179 -4.71 10.76 -3.13
N SER A 180 -5.03 9.51 -2.81
CA SER A 180 -4.19 8.69 -1.93
C SER A 180 -2.81 8.41 -2.52
N TYR A 181 -2.74 8.19 -3.84
CA TYR A 181 -1.47 7.95 -4.55
C TYR A 181 -0.67 9.25 -4.71
N GLU A 182 -1.33 10.38 -4.99
CA GLU A 182 -0.69 11.71 -5.01
C GLU A 182 -0.09 12.08 -3.65
N GLU A 183 -0.83 11.87 -2.56
CA GLU A 183 -0.37 12.12 -1.19
C GLU A 183 0.86 11.26 -0.85
N LEU A 184 0.82 9.98 -1.19
CA LEU A 184 1.96 9.08 -0.98
C LEU A 184 3.16 9.48 -1.84
N ALA A 185 2.96 9.79 -3.12
CA ALA A 185 4.04 10.21 -4.02
C ALA A 185 4.72 11.49 -3.53
N SER A 186 3.92 12.48 -3.14
CA SER A 186 4.39 13.75 -2.57
C SER A 186 5.18 13.52 -1.29
N TYR A 187 4.68 12.65 -0.40
CA TYR A 187 5.40 12.30 0.83
C TYR A 187 6.75 11.62 0.55
N ILE A 188 6.80 10.67 -0.39
CA ILE A 188 8.04 9.99 -0.79
C ILE A 188 9.08 11.01 -1.26
N ILE A 189 8.69 11.96 -2.12
CA ILE A 189 9.59 13.01 -2.62
C ILE A 189 10.13 13.85 -1.46
N GLN A 190 9.25 14.28 -0.57
CA GLN A 190 9.59 15.25 0.47
C GLN A 190 10.38 14.63 1.63
N PHE A 191 10.07 13.39 2.01
CA PHE A 191 10.54 12.82 3.29
C PHE A 191 11.37 11.53 3.16
N LEU A 192 11.46 10.92 1.98
CA LEU A 192 12.30 9.74 1.73
C LEU A 192 13.46 10.09 0.79
N PRO A 193 14.51 10.76 1.29
CA PRO A 193 15.56 11.33 0.44
C PRO A 193 16.33 10.28 -0.36
N ASN A 194 16.45 9.05 0.13
CA ASN A 194 17.16 7.97 -0.54
C ASN A 194 16.23 6.95 -1.22
N PHE A 195 14.96 7.29 -1.44
CA PHE A 195 14.05 6.45 -2.20
C PHE A 195 14.58 6.20 -3.62
N GLN A 196 14.46 4.98 -4.13
CA GLN A 196 15.04 4.53 -5.40
C GLN A 196 14.04 3.79 -6.29
N VAL A 197 13.21 2.91 -5.73
CA VAL A 197 12.36 2.03 -6.55
C VAL A 197 10.95 1.96 -6.01
N LEU A 198 9.99 2.26 -6.86
CA LEU A 198 8.59 1.92 -6.66
C LEU A 198 8.20 0.74 -7.56
N CYS A 199 7.79 -0.37 -6.96
CA CYS A 199 7.25 -1.53 -7.66
C CYS A 199 5.72 -1.46 -7.66
N LEU A 200 5.11 -1.22 -8.83
CA LEU A 200 3.68 -1.22 -9.03
C LEU A 200 3.23 -2.56 -9.61
N ASN A 201 2.48 -3.33 -8.81
CA ASN A 201 1.89 -4.59 -9.26
C ASN A 201 0.43 -4.33 -9.59
N ILE A 202 0.11 -4.26 -10.88
CA ILE A 202 -1.21 -3.90 -11.37
C ILE A 202 -1.99 -5.16 -11.71
N TRP A 203 -3.14 -5.33 -11.06
CA TRP A 203 -4.12 -6.38 -11.30
C TRP A 203 -5.43 -5.77 -11.72
N ASP A 204 -5.42 -5.20 -12.90
CA ASP A 204 -6.55 -4.50 -13.45
C ASP A 204 -6.81 -5.03 -14.86
N ASP A 205 -7.92 -5.76 -15.00
CA ASP A 205 -8.36 -6.32 -16.28
C ASP A 205 -8.89 -5.22 -17.21
N GLU A 206 -9.17 -4.01 -16.70
CA GLU A 206 -9.87 -2.93 -17.40
C GLU A 206 -9.06 -1.62 -17.54
N SER A 207 -7.79 -1.59 -17.11
CA SER A 207 -6.91 -0.40 -17.16
C SER A 207 -7.42 0.85 -16.43
N ARG A 208 -8.45 0.74 -15.59
CA ARG A 208 -8.98 1.81 -14.73
C ARG A 208 -7.93 2.42 -13.79
N LEU A 209 -7.06 1.60 -13.23
CA LEU A 209 -6.02 2.02 -12.29
C LEU A 209 -4.79 2.61 -12.97
N ARG A 210 -4.72 2.57 -14.31
CA ARG A 210 -3.62 3.20 -15.05
C ARG A 210 -3.60 4.72 -14.82
N THR A 211 -4.76 5.36 -14.79
CA THR A 211 -4.87 6.80 -14.49
C THR A 211 -4.40 7.09 -13.07
N ALA A 212 -4.85 6.32 -12.07
CA ALA A 212 -4.39 6.52 -10.69
C ALA A 212 -2.89 6.22 -10.54
N ALA A 213 -2.35 5.19 -11.19
CA ALA A 213 -0.93 4.88 -11.19
C ALA A 213 -0.08 6.01 -11.78
N SER A 214 -0.65 6.81 -12.69
CA SER A 214 0.02 7.93 -13.35
C SER A 214 0.47 9.01 -12.37
N GLU A 215 -0.17 9.12 -11.20
CA GLU A 215 0.21 10.06 -10.13
C GLU A 215 1.63 9.82 -9.62
N PHE A 216 2.14 8.58 -9.72
CA PHE A 216 3.52 8.27 -9.35
C PHE A 216 4.57 8.78 -10.36
N ALA A 217 4.16 9.28 -11.55
CA ALA A 217 5.09 9.82 -12.54
C ALA A 217 6.00 10.92 -11.97
N VAL A 218 5.51 11.68 -10.99
CA VAL A 218 6.27 12.73 -10.30
C VAL A 218 7.54 12.20 -9.63
N LEU A 219 7.56 10.93 -9.20
CA LEU A 219 8.74 10.29 -8.61
C LEU A 219 9.91 10.22 -9.60
N LEU A 220 9.63 10.10 -10.89
CA LEU A 220 10.64 9.97 -11.95
C LEU A 220 11.35 11.30 -12.28
N HIS A 221 10.94 12.41 -11.67
CA HIS A 221 11.70 13.67 -11.72
C HIS A 221 12.91 13.67 -10.78
N LYS A 222 12.96 12.74 -9.83
CA LYS A 222 14.09 12.60 -8.90
C LYS A 222 15.15 11.68 -9.50
N GLU A 223 16.40 12.16 -9.52
CA GLU A 223 17.52 11.41 -10.07
C GLU A 223 17.70 10.05 -9.35
N GLY A 224 17.93 9.00 -10.14
CA GLY A 224 18.14 7.65 -9.63
C GLY A 224 16.86 6.91 -9.20
N VAL A 225 15.69 7.55 -9.25
CA VAL A 225 14.41 6.90 -8.99
C VAL A 225 13.89 6.21 -10.26
N LYS A 226 13.33 5.01 -10.08
CA LYS A 226 12.66 4.26 -11.13
C LYS A 226 11.34 3.67 -10.67
N ILE A 227 10.43 3.46 -11.62
CA ILE A 227 9.19 2.74 -11.41
C ILE A 227 9.26 1.42 -12.17
N VAL A 228 8.99 0.34 -11.47
CA VAL A 228 8.94 -1.01 -12.02
C VAL A 228 7.48 -1.45 -12.02
N MET A 229 6.90 -1.67 -13.19
CA MET A 229 5.50 -2.04 -13.33
C MET A 229 5.39 -3.49 -13.78
N GLY A 230 4.69 -4.30 -13.00
CA GLY A 230 4.35 -5.68 -13.33
C GLY A 230 2.87 -5.81 -13.70
N TRP A 231 2.59 -6.37 -14.87
CA TRP A 231 1.23 -6.70 -15.29
C TRP A 231 0.98 -8.18 -15.02
N THR A 232 0.09 -8.49 -14.08
CA THR A 232 -0.19 -9.86 -13.60
C THR A 232 1.04 -10.56 -13.01
N TRP A 233 1.04 -10.82 -11.70
CA TRP A 233 2.12 -11.51 -10.93
C TRP A 233 2.78 -12.72 -11.61
N TRP A 234 2.01 -13.44 -12.42
CA TRP A 234 2.40 -14.70 -13.04
C TRP A 234 3.00 -14.55 -14.44
N LYS A 235 2.79 -13.41 -15.11
CA LYS A 235 3.43 -13.14 -16.39
C LYS A 235 4.61 -12.22 -16.12
N TYR A 236 5.79 -12.70 -16.44
CA TYR A 236 7.09 -12.00 -16.34
C TYR A 236 7.20 -10.70 -17.17
N ASN A 237 6.07 -10.08 -17.53
CA ASN A 237 5.99 -8.80 -18.24
C ASN A 237 6.16 -7.67 -17.23
N VAL A 238 7.40 -7.45 -16.86
CA VAL A 238 7.81 -6.29 -16.09
C VAL A 238 8.34 -5.22 -17.04
N LYS A 239 7.89 -3.98 -16.86
CA LYS A 239 8.41 -2.82 -17.57
C LYS A 239 9.02 -1.85 -16.56
N GLU A 240 10.27 -1.47 -16.81
CA GLU A 240 10.98 -0.47 -16.01
C GLU A 240 10.87 0.90 -16.69
N TYR A 241 10.64 1.93 -15.87
CA TYR A 241 10.51 3.30 -16.29
C TYR A 241 11.45 4.18 -15.48
N THR A 242 12.27 4.95 -16.18
CA THR A 242 13.18 5.96 -15.64
C THR A 242 12.83 7.37 -16.12
N SER A 243 11.70 7.52 -16.81
CA SER A 243 11.24 8.76 -17.43
C SER A 243 9.72 8.89 -17.26
N ALA A 244 9.27 10.04 -16.74
CA ALA A 244 7.86 10.36 -16.57
C ALA A 244 7.10 10.26 -17.89
N ARG A 245 7.68 10.77 -18.98
CA ARG A 245 7.06 10.69 -20.32
C ARG A 245 6.80 9.25 -20.74
N ALA A 246 7.80 8.38 -20.63
CA ALA A 246 7.66 6.98 -21.04
C ALA A 246 6.64 6.22 -20.17
N PHE A 247 6.51 6.61 -18.90
CA PHE A 247 5.56 6.02 -17.95
C PHE A 247 4.10 6.40 -18.25
N LEU A 248 3.89 7.62 -18.74
CA LEU A 248 2.56 8.15 -19.07
C LEU A 248 2.07 7.74 -20.48
N GLU A 249 2.96 7.29 -21.36
CA GLU A 249 2.66 6.73 -22.70
C GLU A 249 2.15 5.27 -22.63
#